data_AF-A0A4S4NTT0-F1
#
_entry.id   AF-A0A4S4NTT0-F1
#
_cell.length_a   1.000
_cell.length_b   1.000
_cell.length_c   1.000
_cell.angle_alpha   90.00
_cell.angle_beta   90.00
_cell.angle_gamma   90.00
#
_symmetry.space_group_name_H-M   'P 1'
#
loop_
_entity.id
_entity.type
_entity.pdbx_description
1 polymer ?
#
loop_
_entity_poly.entity_id
_entity_poly.type
_entity_poly.pdbx_seq_one_letter_code
_entity_poly.pdbx_strand_id
1 'polypeptide(L)'
;MAAKRKRATVPSVPALILDNLGYLSFLGVLALLYIGNAHYAEYNVRRIQELESDIKEKRWLYMSLESENMYNGLRSEVVDQVRPAGLRLHRGKPKKIYAPPRAK
;
A
#
# COMPACT_ATOMS: atom_id res chain seq x y z
N MET A 1 -5.52 -66.33 -52.86
CA MET A 1 -5.64 -65.95 -51.43
C MET A 1 -4.51 -64.96 -51.10
N ALA A 2 -4.74 -63.65 -51.24
CA ALA A 2 -3.74 -62.63 -50.93
C ALA A 2 -4.23 -61.84 -49.70
N ALA A 3 -3.61 -62.10 -48.54
CA ALA A 3 -3.94 -61.42 -47.30
C ALA A 3 -3.43 -59.97 -47.35
N LYS A 4 -4.37 -59.02 -47.43
CA LYS A 4 -4.11 -57.58 -47.43
C LYS A 4 -3.66 -57.16 -46.02
N ARG A 5 -2.35 -57.08 -45.79
CA ARG A 5 -1.75 -56.66 -44.52
C ARG A 5 -2.10 -55.18 -44.28
N LYS A 6 -2.97 -54.91 -43.30
CA LYS A 6 -3.25 -53.54 -42.84
C LYS A 6 -1.95 -52.96 -42.28
N ARG A 7 -1.39 -51.97 -42.98
CA ARG A 7 -0.25 -51.19 -42.51
C ARG A 7 -0.70 -50.43 -41.26
N ALA A 8 -0.12 -50.76 -40.11
CA ALA A 8 -0.26 -49.94 -38.91
C ALA A 8 0.34 -48.57 -39.23
N THR A 9 -0.52 -47.57 -39.41
CA THR A 9 -0.11 -46.18 -39.58
C THR A 9 0.48 -45.74 -38.25
N VAL A 10 1.78 -45.48 -38.22
CA VAL A 10 2.43 -44.79 -37.10
C VAL A 10 1.61 -43.52 -36.80
N PRO A 11 1.19 -43.26 -35.55
CA PRO A 11 0.43 -42.06 -35.25
C PRO A 11 1.30 -40.86 -35.64
N SER A 12 0.88 -40.17 -36.69
CA SER A 12 1.57 -38.98 -37.14
C SER A 12 1.26 -37.88 -36.12
N VAL A 13 2.30 -37.25 -35.59
CA VAL A 13 2.22 -36.09 -34.69
C VAL A 13 1.15 -35.07 -35.13
N PRO A 14 1.00 -34.72 -36.43
CA PRO A 14 -0.08 -33.84 -36.87
C PRO A 14 -1.50 -34.36 -36.59
N ALA A 15 -1.77 -35.66 -36.69
CA ALA A 15 -3.11 -36.19 -36.41
C ALA A 15 -3.49 -36.02 -34.93
N LEU A 16 -2.54 -36.22 -34.02
CA LEU A 16 -2.74 -36.00 -32.58
C LEU A 16 -2.99 -34.52 -32.25
N ILE A 17 -2.36 -33.60 -32.97
CA ILE A 17 -2.54 -32.16 -32.79
C ILE A 17 -3.94 -31.72 -33.26
N LEU A 18 -4.42 -32.25 -34.40
CA LEU A 18 -5.75 -31.95 -34.91
C LEU A 18 -6.86 -32.48 -33.99
N ASP A 19 -6.68 -33.67 -33.42
CA ASP A 19 -7.65 -34.26 -32.49
C ASP A 19 -7.73 -33.50 -31.15
N ASN A 20 -6.64 -32.84 -30.73
CA ASN A 20 -6.53 -32.11 -29.45
C ASN A 20 -6.48 -30.58 -29.61
N LEU A 21 -6.90 -30.06 -30.77
CA LEU A 21 -6.77 -28.64 -31.11
C LEU A 21 -7.50 -27.72 -30.10
N GLY A 22 -8.67 -28.14 -29.60
CA GLY A 22 -9.41 -27.41 -28.58
C GLY A 22 -8.60 -27.22 -27.28
N TYR A 23 -7.92 -28.27 -26.81
CA TYR A 23 -7.09 -28.21 -25.61
C TYR A 23 -5.85 -27.32 -25.78
N LEU A 24 -5.20 -27.39 -26.94
CA LEU A 24 -4.09 -26.50 -27.29
C LEU A 24 -4.51 -25.03 -27.33
N SER A 25 -5.68 -24.73 -27.89
CA SER A 25 -6.21 -23.36 -27.92
C SER A 25 -6.50 -22.83 -26.51
N PHE A 26 -7.04 -23.67 -25.63
CA PHE A 26 -7.27 -23.33 -24.22
C PHE A 26 -5.96 -22.99 -23.50
N LEU A 27 -4.91 -23.79 -23.67
CA LEU A 27 -3.58 -23.49 -23.13
C LEU A 27 -2.98 -22.22 -23.71
N GLY A 28 -3.21 -21.95 -25.00
CA GLY A 28 -2.80 -20.70 -25.65
C GLY A 28 -3.46 -19.47 -25.01
N VAL A 29 -4.76 -19.53 -24.77
CA VAL A 29 -5.49 -18.45 -24.06
C VAL A 29 -4.96 -18.28 -22.64
N LEU A 30 -4.72 -19.38 -21.92
CA LEU A 30 -4.17 -19.34 -20.57
C LEU A 30 -2.77 -18.70 -20.54
N ALA A 31 -1.93 -19.01 -21.54
CA ALA A 31 -0.61 -18.43 -21.69
C ALA A 31 -0.69 -16.92 -21.94
N LEU A 32 -1.60 -16.46 -22.80
CA LEU A 32 -1.83 -15.03 -23.03
C LEU A 32 -2.28 -14.30 -21.76
N LEU A 33 -3.24 -14.89 -21.03
CA LEU A 33 -3.68 -14.36 -19.74
C LEU A 33 -2.54 -14.29 -18.72
N TYR A 34 -1.68 -15.30 -18.68
CA TYR A 34 -0.52 -15.34 -17.79
C TYR A 34 0.48 -14.23 -18.12
N ILE A 35 0.82 -14.05 -19.40
CA ILE A 35 1.75 -12.99 -19.83
C ILE A 35 1.18 -11.61 -19.50
N GLY A 36 -0.11 -11.40 -19.76
CA GLY A 36 -0.80 -10.16 -19.41
C GLY A 36 -0.75 -9.87 -17.91
N ASN A 37 -1.07 -10.86 -17.08
CA ASN A 37 -1.03 -10.73 -15.62
C ASN A 37 0.39 -10.51 -15.09
N ALA A 38 1.39 -11.19 -15.64
CA ALA A 38 2.79 -11.01 -15.24
C ALA A 38 3.26 -9.58 -15.51
N HIS A 39 2.92 -9.02 -16.67
CA HIS A 39 3.27 -7.64 -17.00
C HIS A 39 2.54 -6.62 -16.11
N TYR A 40 1.26 -6.85 -15.82
CA TYR A 40 0.49 -6.00 -14.92
C TYR A 40 1.03 -6.04 -13.48
N ALA A 41 1.43 -7.22 -13.00
CA ALA A 41 2.06 -7.38 -11.69
C ALA A 41 3.39 -6.62 -11.62
N GLU A 42 4.23 -6.72 -12.64
CA GLU A 42 5.50 -6.00 -12.69
C GLU A 42 5.29 -4.48 -12.63
N TYR A 43 4.36 -3.94 -13.42
CA TYR A 43 4.02 -2.52 -13.40
C TYR A 43 3.56 -2.06 -12.02
N ASN A 44 2.66 -2.83 -11.39
CA ASN A 44 2.13 -2.50 -10.07
C ASN A 44 3.21 -2.53 -8.99
N VAL A 45 4.13 -3.50 -9.04
CA VAL A 45 5.23 -3.58 -8.06
C VAL A 45 6.11 -2.33 -8.13
N ARG A 46 6.46 -1.86 -9.34
CA ARG A 46 7.23 -0.62 -9.51
C ARG A 46 6.47 0.59 -8.96
N ARG A 47 5.17 0.69 -9.25
CA ARG A 47 4.32 1.76 -8.75
C ARG A 47 4.20 1.75 -7.22
N ILE A 48 4.14 0.57 -6.60
CA ILE A 48 4.13 0.43 -5.14
C ILE A 48 5.42 0.99 -4.53
N GLN A 49 6.58 0.69 -5.13
CA GLN A 49 7.87 1.19 -4.64
C GLN A 49 7.96 2.73 -4.70
N GLU A 50 7.48 3.33 -5.79
CA GLU A 50 7.40 4.79 -5.91
C GLU A 50 6.49 5.40 -4.84
N LEU A 51 5.27 4.85 -4.67
CA LEU A 51 4.31 5.29 -3.66
C LEU A 51 4.86 5.14 -2.23
N GLU A 52 5.60 4.07 -1.95
CA GLU A 52 6.21 3.84 -0.63
C GLU A 52 7.26 4.92 -0.31
N SER A 53 8.06 5.32 -1.30
CA SER A 53 9.01 6.43 -1.16
C SER A 53 8.30 7.75 -0.84
N ASP A 54 7.23 8.07 -1.57
CA ASP A 54 6.43 9.29 -1.34
C ASP A 54 5.81 9.32 0.06
N ILE A 55 5.28 8.17 0.52
CA ILE A 55 4.71 8.05 1.86
C ILE A 55 5.80 8.25 2.91
N LYS A 56 7.00 7.71 2.70
CA LYS A 56 8.12 7.85 3.63
C LYS A 56 8.58 9.30 3.74
N GLU A 57 8.67 10.02 2.63
CA GLU A 57 9.01 11.45 2.63
C GLU A 57 7.95 12.27 3.37
N LYS A 58 6.67 12.06 3.07
CA LYS A 58 5.57 12.74 3.77
C LYS A 58 5.56 12.45 5.26
N ARG A 59 5.82 11.20 5.65
CA ARG A 59 5.91 10.82 7.07
C ARG A 59 7.06 11.53 7.76
N TRP A 60 8.20 11.66 7.09
CA TRP A 60 9.35 12.39 7.64
C TRP A 60 9.02 13.88 7.86
N LEU A 61 8.39 14.52 6.87
CA LEU A 61 7.93 15.91 7.00
C LEU A 61 6.94 16.09 8.16
N TYR A 62 5.97 15.18 8.28
CA TYR A 62 5.01 15.19 9.40
C TYR A 62 5.71 15.09 10.75
N MET A 63 6.63 14.13 10.91
CA MET A 63 7.36 13.96 12.17
C MET A 63 8.23 15.18 12.51
N SER A 64 8.84 15.82 11.52
CA SER A 64 9.61 17.05 11.71
C SER A 64 8.72 18.21 12.18
N LEU A 65 7.58 18.43 11.51
CA LEU A 65 6.60 19.46 11.88
C LEU A 65 6.03 19.22 13.28
N GLU A 66 5.71 17.97 13.60
CA GLU A 66 5.21 17.60 14.93
C GLU A 66 6.27 17.84 16.01
N SER A 67 7.55 17.52 15.72
CA SER A 67 8.65 17.82 16.64
C SER A 67 8.83 19.31 16.87
N GLU A 68 8.68 20.13 15.82
CA GLU A 68 8.75 21.59 15.92
C GLU A 68 7.56 22.16 16.69
N ASN A 69 6.34 21.65 16.42
CA ASN A 69 5.14 22.02 17.15
C ASN A 69 5.23 21.64 18.63
N MET A 70 5.75 20.45 18.94
CA MET A 70 6.00 20.01 20.31
C MET A 70 7.03 20.91 21.00
N TYR A 71 8.12 21.29 20.30
CA TYR A 71 9.11 22.23 20.81
C TYR A 71 8.50 23.59 21.12
N ASN A 72 7.73 24.15 20.19
CA ASN A 72 7.02 25.42 20.37
C ASN A 72 5.95 25.33 21.47
N GLY A 73 5.34 24.16 21.66
CA GLY A 73 4.38 23.88 22.72
C GLY A 73 5.01 23.59 24.09
N LEU A 74 6.33 23.47 24.19
CA LEU A 74 7.01 23.26 25.47
C LEU A 74 6.70 24.41 26.42
N ARG A 75 6.25 24.06 27.62
CA ARG A 75 5.86 25.02 28.65
C ARG A 75 6.98 25.98 29.06
N SER A 76 8.25 25.63 28.83
CA SER A 76 9.40 26.51 29.04
C SER A 76 9.53 27.56 27.93
N GLU A 77 9.43 27.14 26.67
CA GLU A 77 9.58 28.02 25.50
C GLU A 77 8.40 28.99 25.40
N VAL A 78 7.17 28.51 25.59
CA VAL A 78 5.97 29.36 25.63
C VAL A 78 6.12 30.44 26.70
N VAL A 79 6.66 30.10 27.88
CA VAL A 79 6.88 31.04 28.98
C VAL A 79 7.92 32.09 28.64
N ASP A 80 8.98 31.71 27.94
CA ASP A 80 9.99 32.64 27.45
C ASP A 80 9.41 33.57 26.39
N GLN A 81 8.58 33.05 25.48
CA GLN A 81 7.93 33.80 24.42
C GLN A 81 6.86 34.80 24.91
N VAL A 82 6.08 34.45 25.94
CA VAL A 82 5.08 35.36 26.54
C VAL A 82 5.63 36.25 27.67
N ARG A 83 6.90 36.07 28.07
CA ARG A 83 7.60 36.94 29.03
C ARG A 83 7.62 38.43 28.64
N PRO A 84 7.93 38.81 27.38
CA PRO A 84 7.82 40.20 26.94
C PRO A 84 6.38 40.74 26.96
N ALA A 85 5.37 39.88 26.88
CA ALA A 85 3.96 40.27 27.07
C ALA A 85 3.57 40.44 28.56
N GLY A 86 4.52 40.31 29.49
CA GLY A 86 4.31 40.50 30.93
C GLY A 86 3.64 39.32 31.65
N LEU A 87 3.41 38.21 30.95
CA LEU A 87 2.75 37.03 31.50
C LEU A 87 3.74 36.17 32.28
N ARG A 88 3.33 35.69 33.46
CA ARG A 88 4.16 34.87 34.37
C ARG A 88 3.55 33.50 34.60
N LEU A 89 4.39 32.48 34.65
CA LEU A 89 3.97 31.11 34.90
C LEU A 89 3.37 30.95 36.31
N HIS A 90 2.10 30.56 36.40
CA HIS A 90 1.47 30.23 37.68
C HIS A 90 2.03 28.89 38.19
N ARG A 91 2.83 28.94 39.26
CA ARG A 91 3.45 27.76 39.92
C ARG A 91 2.62 27.20 41.09
N GLY A 92 1.52 27.86 41.45
CA GLY A 92 0.65 27.46 42.56
C GLY A 92 -0.39 26.39 42.17
N LYS A 93 -0.90 25.67 43.17
CA LYS A 93 -2.03 24.72 42.99
C LYS A 93 -3.22 25.43 42.30
N PRO A 94 -3.94 24.75 41.39
CA PRO A 94 -5.10 25.35 40.72
C PRO A 94 -6.10 25.87 41.76
N LYS A 95 -6.56 27.12 41.58
CA LYS A 95 -7.57 27.69 42.48
C LYS A 95 -8.88 26.95 42.27
N LYS A 96 -9.34 26.26 43.31
CA LYS A 96 -10.65 25.60 43.33
C LYS A 96 -11.71 26.69 43.37
N ILE A 97 -12.39 26.91 42.25
CA ILE A 97 -13.56 27.78 42.16
C ILE A 97 -14.74 27.04 42.78
N TYR A 98 -15.25 27.57 43.90
CA TYR A 98 -16.53 27.14 44.45
C TYR A 98 -17.62 28.02 43.84
N ALA A 99 -18.45 27.42 42.99
CA ALA A 99 -19.68 28.06 42.55
C ALA A 99 -20.68 28.02 43.72
N PRO A 100 -21.24 29.17 44.15
CA PRO A 100 -22.31 29.15 45.14
C PRO A 100 -23.49 28.32 44.59
N PRO A 101 -24.17 27.53 45.44
CA PRO A 101 -25.35 26.80 44.98
C PRO A 101 -26.35 27.80 44.43
N ARG A 102 -26.78 27.57 43.19
CA ARG A 102 -27.85 28.34 42.56
C ARG A 102 -29.08 28.19 43.45
N ALA A 103 -29.50 29.29 44.09
CA ALA A 103 -30.74 29.30 44.86
C ALA A 103 -31.89 28.87 43.95
N LYS A 104 -32.74 27.98 44.47
CA LYS A 104 -33.90 27.42 43.76
C LYS A 104 -34.87 28.50 43.32
#